data_AF-A0A945Y449-F1
#
_entry.id   AF-A0A945Y449-F1
#
_cell.length_a   1.000
_cell.length_b   1.000
_cell.length_c   1.000
_cell.angle_alpha   90.00
_cell.angle_beta   90.00
_cell.angle_gamma   90.00
#
_symmetry.space_group_name_H-M   'P 1'
#
loop_
_entity.id
_entity.type
_entity.pdbx_description
1 polymer ?
#
loop_
_entity_poly.entity_id
_entity_poly.type
_entity_poly.pdbx_seq_one_letter_code
_entity_poly.pdbx_strand_id
1 'polypeptide(L)'
;MSEGISSVHYINYLELDKVLDSQHPISKDKGNEAHEEMLFIIIHQTYELWFKQILHEVDSAMELFKANKIDESNLGVVVSRLERVNKIMTTLVGQLDILETMTSLDFLDFRHYLSPASGFQSHQFRKLEVMLGLKIKKRHQFGGCPYHAQF
;
A
#
# COMPACT_ATOMS: atom_id res chain seq x y z
N MET A 1 17.49 -38.23 -15.17
CA MET A 1 17.61 -37.75 -13.78
C MET A 1 16.54 -36.71 -13.60
N SER A 2 15.50 -37.00 -12.82
CA SER A 2 14.44 -36.03 -12.50
C SER A 2 15.04 -34.96 -11.60
N GLU A 3 15.16 -33.74 -12.12
CA GLU A 3 15.43 -32.56 -11.30
C GLU A 3 14.36 -32.51 -10.21
N GLY A 4 14.77 -32.75 -8.96
CA GLY A 4 13.87 -32.75 -7.82
C GLY A 4 13.25 -31.37 -7.70
N ILE A 5 11.93 -31.31 -7.84
CA ILE A 5 11.13 -30.14 -7.46
C ILE A 5 11.45 -29.89 -5.99
N SER A 6 12.28 -28.88 -5.70
CA SER A 6 12.48 -28.44 -4.31
C SER A 6 11.10 -28.08 -3.77
N SER A 7 10.62 -28.79 -2.74
CA SER A 7 9.31 -28.47 -2.18
C SER A 7 9.35 -27.05 -1.63
N VAL A 8 8.70 -26.14 -2.35
CA VAL A 8 8.60 -24.74 -1.93
C VAL A 8 7.72 -24.70 -0.69
N HIS A 9 8.32 -24.40 0.47
CA HIS A 9 7.58 -24.26 1.72
C HIS A 9 6.90 -22.89 1.78
N TYR A 10 5.59 -22.89 2.10
CA TYR A 10 4.74 -21.70 2.12
C TYR A 10 5.33 -20.51 2.90
N ILE A 11 5.83 -20.77 4.12
CA ILE A 11 6.43 -19.76 5.00
C ILE A 11 7.63 -19.09 4.31
N ASN A 12 8.48 -19.88 3.66
CA ASN A 12 9.69 -19.39 3.01
C ASN A 12 9.38 -18.64 1.71
N TYR A 13 8.36 -19.10 0.96
CA TYR A 13 7.96 -18.46 -0.29
C TYR A 13 7.35 -17.08 -0.09
N LEU A 14 6.56 -16.90 0.97
CA LEU A 14 5.92 -15.63 1.30
C LEU A 14 6.73 -14.76 2.26
N GLU A 15 7.88 -15.24 2.73
CA GLU A 15 8.72 -14.56 3.73
C GLU A 15 7.90 -14.15 4.96
N LEU A 16 7.08 -15.09 5.49
CA LEU A 16 6.15 -14.79 6.59
C LEU A 16 6.85 -14.41 7.88
N ASP A 17 8.09 -14.84 8.07
CA ASP A 17 8.95 -14.36 9.15
C ASP A 17 9.12 -12.85 9.11
N LYS A 18 9.24 -12.24 7.92
CA LYS A 18 9.32 -10.78 7.80
C LYS A 18 7.96 -10.13 7.90
N VAL A 19 6.96 -10.68 7.20
CA VAL A 19 5.62 -10.08 7.14
C VAL A 19 4.94 -10.08 8.51
N LEU A 20 5.02 -11.19 9.26
CA LEU A 20 4.34 -11.37 10.54
C LEU A 20 5.16 -10.93 11.76
N ASP A 21 6.40 -10.48 11.56
CA ASP A 21 7.25 -9.88 12.61
C ASP A 21 7.43 -8.36 12.40
N SER A 22 6.71 -7.75 11.45
CA SER A 22 6.79 -6.31 11.17
C SER A 22 5.83 -5.45 12.02
N GLN A 23 5.14 -6.03 13.01
CA GLN A 23 4.15 -5.32 13.81
C GLN A 23 4.71 -4.97 15.19
N HIS A 24 5.11 -3.72 15.38
CA HIS A 24 5.69 -3.22 16.64
C HIS A 24 4.88 -2.03 17.19
N PRO A 25 3.86 -2.28 18.04
CA PRO A 25 3.09 -1.22 18.69
C PRO A 25 3.97 -0.35 19.62
N ILE A 26 3.99 0.96 19.40
CA ILE A 26 4.79 1.91 20.21
C ILE A 26 4.19 2.04 21.62
N SER A 27 2.87 1.98 21.74
CA SER A 27 2.17 2.10 23.03
C SER A 27 2.61 1.01 24.02
N LYS A 28 2.86 -0.21 23.51
CA LYS A 28 3.39 -1.35 24.26
C LYS A 28 4.78 -1.07 24.80
N ASP A 29 5.69 -0.57 23.97
CA ASP A 29 7.06 -0.22 24.36
C ASP A 29 7.11 0.91 25.40
N LYS A 30 6.07 1.77 25.42
CA LYS A 30 5.92 2.88 26.38
C LYS A 30 5.19 2.50 27.66
N GLY A 31 4.74 1.25 27.80
CA GLY A 31 4.10 0.73 29.02
C GLY A 31 2.63 1.12 29.18
N ASN A 32 1.99 1.68 28.15
CA ASN A 32 0.55 1.96 28.12
C ASN A 32 -0.04 1.36 26.85
N GLU A 33 -0.07 0.02 26.80
CA GLU A 33 -0.47 -0.76 25.62
C GLU A 33 -1.91 -0.43 25.20
N ALA A 34 -2.05 0.13 24.00
CA ALA A 34 -3.34 0.34 23.36
C ALA A 34 -3.61 -0.83 22.41
N HIS A 35 -4.65 -1.60 22.68
CA HIS A 35 -5.01 -2.79 21.91
C HIS A 35 -5.20 -2.48 20.41
N GLU A 36 -5.89 -1.39 20.10
CA GLU A 36 -6.24 -1.01 18.73
C GLU A 36 -5.05 -0.52 17.88
N GLU A 37 -3.88 -0.28 18.47
CA GLU A 37 -2.68 0.08 17.70
C GLU A 37 -2.26 -1.07 16.75
N MET A 38 -2.48 -2.32 17.13
CA MET A 38 -2.20 -3.47 16.27
C MET A 38 -3.06 -3.43 15.00
N LEU A 39 -4.37 -3.15 15.13
CA LEU A 39 -5.26 -2.98 13.99
C LEU A 39 -4.80 -1.82 13.11
N PHE A 40 -4.42 -0.70 13.73
CA PHE A 40 -3.89 0.46 13.02
C PHE A 40 -2.64 0.12 12.21
N ILE A 41 -1.72 -0.69 12.74
CA ILE A 41 -0.53 -1.14 12.00
C ILE A 41 -0.92 -2.08 10.85
N ILE A 42 -1.69 -3.13 11.12
CA ILE A 42 -2.05 -4.16 10.14
C ILE A 42 -2.82 -3.56 8.95
N ILE A 43 -3.77 -2.65 9.20
CA ILE A 43 -4.55 -2.05 8.12
C ILE A 43 -3.64 -1.26 7.17
N HIS A 44 -2.71 -0.44 7.70
CA HIS A 44 -1.80 0.37 6.90
C HIS A 44 -0.77 -0.49 6.15
N GLN A 45 -0.25 -1.54 6.78
CA GLN A 45 0.63 -2.50 6.10
C GLN A 45 -0.09 -3.20 4.95
N THR A 46 -1.37 -3.55 5.13
CA THR A 46 -2.17 -4.17 4.07
C THR A 46 -2.43 -3.19 2.91
N TYR A 47 -2.69 -1.91 3.20
CA TYR A 47 -2.74 -0.86 2.17
C TYR A 47 -1.42 -0.79 1.37
N GLU A 48 -0.28 -0.77 2.05
CA GLU A 48 1.04 -0.68 1.38
C GLU A 48 1.36 -1.93 0.53
N LEU A 49 0.92 -3.13 0.96
CA LEU A 49 1.02 -4.34 0.13
C LEU A 49 0.16 -4.24 -1.13
N TRP A 50 -1.06 -3.72 -1.02
CA TRP A 50 -1.94 -3.49 -2.17
C TRP A 50 -1.42 -2.38 -3.09
N PHE A 51 -0.86 -1.29 -2.55
CA PHE A 51 -0.20 -0.26 -3.35
C PHE A 51 0.97 -0.82 -4.13
N LYS A 52 1.78 -1.69 -3.52
CA LYS A 52 2.86 -2.40 -4.22
C LYS A 52 2.33 -3.22 -5.39
N GLN A 53 1.23 -3.95 -5.20
CA GLN A 53 0.60 -4.72 -6.28
C GLN A 53 0.04 -3.81 -7.39
N ILE A 54 -0.66 -2.72 -7.04
CA ILE A 54 -1.18 -1.77 -8.03
C ILE A 54 -0.01 -1.18 -8.85
N LEU A 55 1.06 -0.77 -8.19
CA LEU A 55 2.24 -0.24 -8.86
C LEU A 55 2.84 -1.26 -9.82
N HIS A 56 2.91 -2.53 -9.42
CA HIS A 56 3.37 -3.61 -10.30
C HIS A 56 2.52 -3.73 -11.57
N GLU A 57 1.18 -3.69 -11.45
CA GLU A 57 0.28 -3.74 -12.60
C GLU A 57 0.40 -2.51 -13.51
N VAL A 58 0.44 -1.31 -12.92
CA VAL A 58 0.52 -0.04 -13.66
C VAL A 58 1.88 0.09 -14.36
N ASP A 59 2.99 -0.22 -13.68
CA ASP A 59 4.33 -0.24 -14.28
C ASP A 59 4.33 -1.19 -15.48
N SER A 60 3.76 -2.39 -15.34
CA SER A 60 3.70 -3.37 -16.43
C SER A 60 2.82 -2.92 -17.61
N ALA A 61 1.70 -2.24 -17.35
CA ALA A 61 0.87 -1.66 -18.41
C ALA A 61 1.61 -0.52 -19.13
N MET A 62 2.30 0.35 -18.40
CA MET A 62 3.10 1.44 -18.98
C MET A 62 4.22 0.90 -19.88
N GLU A 63 4.92 -0.16 -19.49
CA GLU A 63 5.94 -0.79 -20.34
C GLU A 63 5.37 -1.30 -21.67
N LEU A 64 4.18 -1.92 -21.66
CA LEU A 64 3.53 -2.37 -22.89
C LEU A 64 3.17 -1.20 -23.84
N PHE A 65 2.87 -0.03 -23.28
CA PHE A 65 2.58 1.19 -24.06
C PHE A 65 3.82 1.96 -24.52
N LYS A 66 5.01 1.69 -23.96
CA LYS A 66 6.26 2.34 -24.39
C LYS A 66 6.76 1.86 -25.76
N ALA A 67 6.22 0.77 -26.28
CA ALA A 67 6.60 0.24 -27.60
C ALA A 67 6.17 1.20 -28.73
N ASN A 68 7.03 1.35 -29.75
CA ASN A 68 6.75 2.19 -30.93
C ASN A 68 5.48 1.75 -31.70
N LYS A 69 5.14 0.47 -31.61
CA LYS A 69 3.89 -0.11 -32.11
C LYS A 69 3.34 -1.03 -31.05
N ILE A 70 2.04 -0.91 -30.78
CA ILE A 70 1.33 -1.74 -29.82
C ILE A 70 0.73 -2.91 -30.57
N ASP A 71 1.12 -4.12 -30.18
CA ASP A 71 0.46 -5.35 -30.64
C ASP A 71 -0.95 -5.42 -30.01
N GLU A 72 -1.96 -5.74 -30.81
CA GLU A 72 -3.35 -5.86 -30.34
C GLU A 72 -3.50 -6.92 -29.24
N SER A 73 -2.67 -7.98 -29.27
CA SER A 73 -2.62 -8.99 -28.21
C SER A 73 -2.20 -8.41 -26.85
N ASN A 74 -1.39 -7.34 -26.83
CA ASN A 74 -0.99 -6.65 -25.61
C ASN A 74 -2.12 -5.78 -25.03
N LEU A 75 -3.07 -5.33 -25.84
CA LEU A 75 -4.21 -4.54 -25.35
C LEU A 75 -5.09 -5.35 -24.40
N GLY A 76 -5.36 -6.62 -24.73
CA GLY A 76 -6.12 -7.51 -23.85
C GLY A 76 -5.45 -7.70 -22.49
N VAL A 77 -4.11 -7.82 -22.48
CA VAL A 77 -3.32 -7.92 -21.25
C VAL A 77 -3.41 -6.65 -20.41
N VAL A 78 -3.27 -5.47 -21.04
CA VAL A 78 -3.41 -4.17 -20.37
C VAL A 78 -4.78 -4.05 -19.72
N VAL A 79 -5.86 -4.34 -20.46
CA VAL A 79 -7.24 -4.25 -19.95
C VAL A 79 -7.41 -5.14 -18.72
N SER A 80 -6.99 -6.40 -18.80
CA SER A 80 -7.08 -7.34 -17.68
C SER A 80 -6.32 -6.85 -16.43
N ARG A 81 -5.14 -6.24 -16.60
CA ARG A 81 -4.35 -5.68 -15.49
C ARG A 81 -5.03 -4.46 -14.86
N LEU A 82 -5.58 -3.55 -15.68
CA LEU A 82 -6.30 -2.39 -15.16
C LEU A 82 -7.63 -2.78 -14.48
N GLU A 83 -8.32 -3.80 -14.97
CA GLU A 83 -9.47 -4.39 -14.28
C GLU A 83 -9.08 -4.96 -12.92
N ARG A 84 -7.93 -5.62 -12.81
CA ARG A 84 -7.37 -6.07 -11.52
C ARG A 84 -7.10 -4.89 -10.60
N VAL A 85 -6.48 -3.81 -11.10
CA VAL A 85 -6.28 -2.57 -10.31
C VAL A 85 -7.62 -2.05 -9.79
N ASN A 86 -8.67 -1.99 -10.62
CA ASN A 86 -10.00 -1.55 -10.19
C ASN A 86 -10.58 -2.44 -9.07
N LYS A 87 -10.37 -3.76 -9.15
CA LYS A 87 -10.80 -4.68 -8.08
C LYS A 87 -10.02 -4.48 -6.79
N ILE A 88 -8.71 -4.31 -6.86
CA ILE A 88 -7.91 -3.97 -5.68
C ILE A 88 -8.39 -2.65 -5.07
N MET A 89 -8.61 -1.61 -5.88
CA MET A 89 -9.13 -0.32 -5.39
C MET A 89 -10.49 -0.47 -4.71
N THR A 90 -11.38 -1.34 -5.22
CA THR A 90 -12.66 -1.64 -4.58
C THR A 90 -12.45 -2.29 -3.20
N THR A 91 -11.51 -3.23 -3.10
CA THR A 91 -11.12 -3.84 -1.82
C THR A 91 -10.56 -2.80 -0.85
N LEU A 92 -9.66 -1.92 -1.30
CA LEU A 92 -9.09 -0.84 -0.48
C LEU A 92 -10.17 0.07 0.09
N VAL A 93 -11.18 0.44 -0.69
CA VAL A 93 -12.31 1.24 -0.19
C VAL A 93 -13.07 0.48 0.91
N GLY A 94 -13.37 -0.79 0.71
CA GLY A 94 -14.06 -1.61 1.72
C GLY A 94 -13.21 -1.92 2.97
N GLN A 95 -11.88 -1.77 2.91
CA GLN A 95 -11.03 -1.90 4.10
C GLN A 95 -11.24 -0.78 5.11
N LEU A 96 -11.79 0.37 4.69
CA LEU A 96 -12.15 1.45 5.62
C LEU A 96 -13.18 0.98 6.66
N ASP A 97 -14.12 0.13 6.27
CA ASP A 97 -15.15 -0.43 7.17
C ASP A 97 -14.53 -1.17 8.36
N ILE A 98 -13.35 -1.80 8.17
CA ILE A 98 -12.62 -2.46 9.26
C ILE A 98 -12.01 -1.42 10.21
N LEU A 99 -11.39 -0.37 9.66
CA LEU A 99 -10.80 0.70 10.46
C LEU A 99 -11.86 1.47 11.25
N GLU A 100 -13.07 1.62 10.71
CA GLU A 100 -14.20 2.26 11.37
C GLU A 100 -14.75 1.49 12.58
N THR A 101 -14.30 0.24 12.79
CA THR A 101 -14.60 -0.50 14.03
C THR A 101 -13.83 -0.01 15.24
N MET A 102 -12.73 0.73 15.04
CA MET A 102 -11.97 1.39 16.09
C MET A 102 -12.66 2.70 16.48
N THR A 103 -12.97 2.88 17.77
CA THR A 103 -13.61 4.13 18.19
C THR A 103 -12.61 5.29 18.23
N SER A 104 -13.12 6.51 18.14
CA SER A 104 -12.29 7.71 18.30
C SER A 104 -11.61 7.78 19.67
N LEU A 105 -12.20 7.17 20.71
CA LEU A 105 -11.59 7.13 22.05
C LEU A 105 -10.39 6.18 22.06
N ASP A 106 -10.56 4.96 21.53
CA ASP A 106 -9.46 3.99 21.44
C ASP A 106 -8.30 4.54 20.59
N PHE A 107 -8.62 5.27 19.51
CA PHE A 107 -7.59 5.93 18.71
C PHE A 107 -6.81 6.98 19.50
N LEU A 108 -7.46 7.72 20.41
CA LEU A 108 -6.79 8.74 21.22
C LEU A 108 -5.77 8.14 22.20
N ASP A 109 -5.94 6.88 22.61
CA ASP A 109 -5.05 6.21 23.58
C ASP A 109 -3.62 6.02 23.05
N PHE A 110 -3.42 6.00 21.73
CA PHE A 110 -2.09 5.85 21.11
C PHE A 110 -1.72 6.95 20.11
N ARG A 111 -2.67 7.84 19.74
CA ARG A 111 -2.44 8.89 18.72
C ARG A 111 -1.20 9.74 18.98
N HIS A 112 -0.89 10.07 20.23
CA HIS A 112 0.26 10.92 20.57
C HIS A 112 1.61 10.27 20.27
N TYR A 113 1.68 8.94 20.21
CA TYR A 113 2.90 8.22 19.83
C TYR A 113 3.20 8.31 18.33
N LEU A 114 2.19 8.62 17.51
CA LEU A 114 2.34 8.65 16.06
C LEU A 114 2.90 9.97 15.54
N SER A 115 2.93 11.04 16.34
CA SER A 115 3.46 12.34 15.87
C SER A 115 4.98 12.28 15.66
N PRO A 116 5.54 12.74 14.53
CA PRO A 116 4.91 13.49 13.43
C PRO A 116 4.49 12.63 12.23
N ALA A 117 4.52 11.30 12.34
CA ALA A 117 4.21 10.38 11.25
C ALA A 117 2.78 10.57 10.70
N SER A 118 2.64 10.48 9.38
CA SER A 118 1.37 10.70 8.71
C SER A 118 1.28 9.95 7.38
N GLY A 119 0.06 9.65 6.93
CA GLY A 119 -0.21 9.14 5.59
C GLY A 119 0.28 10.05 4.45
N PHE A 120 0.58 11.33 4.73
CA PHE A 120 1.28 12.19 3.77
C PHE A 120 2.66 11.64 3.35
N GLN A 121 3.30 10.85 4.22
CA GLN A 121 4.59 10.23 4.01
C GLN A 121 4.51 8.85 3.31
N SER A 122 3.32 8.40 2.88
CA SER A 122 3.21 7.19 2.05
C SER A 122 3.79 7.44 0.67
N HIS A 123 5.01 6.93 0.47
CA HIS A 123 5.72 7.05 -0.80
C HIS A 123 4.99 6.33 -1.95
N GLN A 124 4.46 5.12 -1.70
CA GLN A 124 3.77 4.34 -2.74
C GLN A 124 2.48 5.02 -3.19
N PHE A 125 1.71 5.60 -2.25
CA PHE A 125 0.52 6.38 -2.60
C PHE A 125 0.86 7.58 -3.50
N ARG A 126 1.93 8.33 -3.18
CA ARG A 126 2.41 9.43 -4.03
C ARG A 126 2.91 8.96 -5.39
N LYS A 127 3.66 7.86 -5.44
CA LYS A 127 4.13 7.25 -6.68
C LYS A 127 2.95 6.90 -7.59
N LEU A 128 1.90 6.29 -7.03
CA LEU A 128 0.69 5.92 -7.76
C LEU A 128 0.00 7.16 -8.38
N GLU A 129 -0.24 8.20 -7.59
CA GLU A 129 -0.86 9.43 -8.09
C GLU A 129 -0.06 10.05 -9.27
N VAL A 130 1.27 10.06 -9.17
CA VAL A 130 2.15 10.60 -10.22
C VAL A 130 2.11 9.73 -11.48
N MET A 131 2.20 8.41 -11.33
CA MET A 131 2.14 7.46 -12.45
C MET A 131 0.81 7.52 -13.20
N LEU A 132 -0.30 7.71 -12.49
CA LEU A 132 -1.63 7.90 -13.08
C LEU A 132 -1.84 9.31 -13.66
N GLY A 133 -0.85 10.21 -13.54
CA GLY A 133 -0.82 11.50 -14.24
C GLY A 133 -1.35 12.69 -13.44
N LEU A 134 -1.44 12.62 -12.11
CA LEU A 134 -1.80 13.77 -11.27
C LEU A 134 -0.69 14.83 -11.30
N LYS A 135 -0.91 15.88 -12.11
CA LYS A 135 0.05 16.98 -12.28
C LYS A 135 0.22 17.78 -10.98
N ILE A 136 1.46 18.18 -10.67
CA ILE A 136 1.81 18.97 -9.48
C ILE A 136 0.92 20.22 -9.33
N LYS A 137 0.70 20.97 -10.42
CA LYS A 137 -0.14 22.18 -10.43
C LYS A 137 -1.61 21.96 -10.07
N LYS A 138 -2.10 20.71 -10.11
CA LYS A 138 -3.46 20.34 -9.73
C LYS A 138 -3.56 19.88 -8.27
N ARG A 139 -2.43 19.79 -7.56
CA ARG A 139 -2.40 19.39 -6.15
C ARG A 139 -2.70 20.61 -5.28
N HIS A 140 -3.52 20.41 -4.25
CA HIS A 140 -3.69 21.39 -3.20
C HIS A 140 -2.42 21.46 -2.34
N GLN A 141 -1.97 22.66 -1.99
CA GLN A 141 -0.79 22.88 -1.16
C GLN A 141 -1.23 23.14 0.28
N PHE A 142 -1.11 22.12 1.13
CA PHE A 142 -1.39 22.28 2.56
C PHE A 142 -0.26 23.10 3.20
N GLY A 143 -0.60 24.22 3.83
CA GLY A 143 0.40 25.13 4.42
C GLY A 143 1.33 25.82 3.41
N GLY A 144 0.95 25.89 2.13
CA GLY A 144 1.76 26.54 1.08
C GLY A 144 3.05 25.80 0.70
N CYS A 145 3.27 24.59 1.21
CA CYS A 145 4.41 23.76 0.87
C CYS A 145 4.02 22.65 -0.13
N PRO A 146 4.88 22.32 -1.11
CA PRO A 146 4.66 21.19 -2.00
C PRO A 146 4.75 19.86 -1.25
N TYR A 147 4.04 18.83 -1.73
CA TYR A 147 3.96 17.53 -1.04
C TYR A 147 5.33 16.85 -0.85
N HIS A 148 6.30 17.11 -1.74
CA HIS A 148 7.66 16.57 -1.65
C HIS A 148 8.53 17.25 -0.58
N ALA A 149 8.03 18.30 0.09
CA ALA A 149 8.74 18.94 1.20
C ALA A 149 8.56 18.21 2.54
N GLN A 150 7.73 17.16 2.57
CA GLN A 150 7.44 16.35 3.77
C GLN A 150 8.19 15.00 3.78
N PHE A 151 9.10 14.81 2.82
CA PHE A 151 9.97 13.64 2.68
C PHE A 151 11.42 14.05 2.87
#